data_AF-A0A931ZZ52-F1
#
_entry.id   AF-A0A931ZZ52-F1
#
_cell.length_a   1.000
_cell.length_b   1.000
_cell.length_c   1.000
_cell.angle_alpha   90.00
_cell.angle_beta   90.00
_cell.angle_gamma   90.00
#
_symmetry.space_group_name_H-M   'P 1'
#
loop_
_entity.id
_entity.type
_entity.pdbx_description
1 polymer ?
#
loop_
_entity_poly.entity_id
_entity_poly.type
_entity_poly.pdbx_seq_one_letter_code
_entity_poly.pdbx_strand_id
1 'polypeptide(L)' 'MKREPGSIGCRAKPGRVHKGKRMAGHMGTDKVTIKNIPVISIDTAKHLICLKGAIPGPNGGLVTIITQ' A
#
# COMPACT_ATOMS: atom_id res chain seq x y z
N MET A 1 4.84 28.49 -0.74
CA MET A 1 4.14 27.99 0.47
C MET A 1 2.68 27.66 0.20
N LYS A 2 2.41 26.58 -0.55
CA LYS A 2 1.05 26.02 -0.58
C LYS A 2 1.00 24.50 -0.50
N ARG A 3 2.12 23.83 -0.77
CA ARG A 3 2.28 22.35 -0.73
C ARG A 3 3.67 21.91 -0.25
N GLU A 4 4.39 22.75 0.49
CA GLU A 4 5.72 22.42 1.04
C GLU A 4 5.60 21.81 2.44
N PRO A 5 6.54 20.94 2.86
CA PRO A 5 6.53 20.30 4.18
C PRO A 5 6.83 21.25 5.35
N GLY A 6 7.30 22.46 5.09
CA GLY A 6 7.73 23.39 6.13
C GLY A 6 9.02 22.93 6.81
N SER A 7 9.13 23.13 8.13
CA SER A 7 10.33 22.78 8.88
C SER A 7 10.56 21.26 8.99
N ILE A 8 11.80 20.83 8.74
CA ILE A 8 12.20 19.41 8.73
C ILE A 8 13.03 18.99 9.96
N GLY A 9 13.37 19.91 10.88
CA GLY A 9 14.20 19.62 12.04
C GLY A 9 14.39 20.78 13.02
N CYS A 10 15.13 20.52 14.10
CA CYS A 10 15.45 21.49 15.16
C CYS A 10 16.90 21.97 15.04
N ARG A 11 17.15 23.27 15.30
CA ARG A 11 18.47 23.90 15.16
C ARG A 11 19.51 23.42 16.18
N ALA A 12 19.22 23.48 17.49
CA ALA A 12 20.24 23.36 18.54
C ALA A 12 20.62 21.91 18.92
N LYS A 13 19.64 21.07 19.23
CA LYS A 13 19.82 19.62 19.46
C LYS A 13 18.58 18.96 18.88
N PRO A 14 18.67 18.01 17.93
CA PRO A 14 19.83 17.21 17.50
C PRO A 14 20.63 17.73 16.28
N GLY A 15 20.36 18.94 15.76
CA GLY A 15 21.19 19.56 14.70
C GLY A 15 21.22 18.82 13.36
N ARG A 16 20.32 17.85 13.17
CA ARG A 16 20.17 17.03 11.96
C ARG A 16 18.72 16.61 11.79
N VAL A 17 18.35 16.16 10.59
CA VAL A 17 17.05 15.52 10.35
C VAL A 17 17.06 14.11 10.94
N HIS A 18 16.00 13.73 11.66
CA HIS A 18 15.85 12.39 12.20
C HIS A 18 15.67 11.35 11.09
N LYS A 19 16.30 10.17 11.24
CA LYS A 19 16.08 9.04 10.32
C LYS A 19 14.60 8.65 10.34
N GLY A 20 14.03 8.39 9.16
CA GLY A 20 12.60 8.06 9.02
C GLY A 20 11.65 9.27 9.07
N LYS A 21 12.16 10.51 9.11
CA LYS A 21 11.32 11.70 8.95
C LYS A 21 10.59 11.63 7.60
N ARG A 22 9.25 11.68 7.63
CA ARG A 22 8.41 11.67 6.42
C ARG A 22 8.75 12.88 5.55
N MET A 23 9.20 12.60 4.34
CA MET A 23 9.57 13.60 3.32
C MET A 23 9.03 13.12 1.96
N ALA A 24 9.12 13.97 0.94
CA ALA A 24 8.75 13.58 -0.41
C ALA A 24 9.63 12.41 -0.90
N GLY A 25 9.03 11.52 -1.68
CA GLY A 25 9.69 10.33 -2.22
C GLY A 25 8.76 9.53 -3.12
N HIS A 26 9.27 8.44 -3.67
CA HIS A 26 8.47 7.49 -4.45
C HIS A 26 7.41 6.83 -3.55
N MET A 27 6.17 6.75 -4.03
CA MET A 27 5.05 6.11 -3.34
C MET A 27 4.44 5.04 -4.23
N GLY A 28 4.09 3.90 -3.65
CA GLY A 28 3.51 2.77 -4.37
C GLY A 28 4.55 1.74 -4.80
N THR A 29 4.12 0.75 -5.59
CA THR A 29 4.93 -0.42 -6.00
C THR A 29 5.30 -1.37 -4.85
N ASP A 30 4.92 -1.05 -3.62
CA ASP A 30 5.10 -1.91 -2.46
C ASP A 30 4.16 -3.12 -2.48
N LYS A 31 4.62 -4.25 -1.93
CA LYS A 31 3.79 -5.44 -1.74
C LYS A 31 2.80 -5.20 -0.60
N VAL A 32 1.51 -5.11 -0.91
CA VAL A 32 0.43 -4.91 0.06
C VAL A 32 -0.38 -6.20 0.23
N THR A 33 -0.74 -6.54 1.47
CA THR A 33 -1.61 -7.68 1.79
C THR A 33 -2.84 -7.20 2.52
N ILE A 34 -4.02 -7.56 2.01
CA ILE A 34 -5.31 -7.32 2.67
C ILE A 34 -5.75 -8.65 3.29
N LYS A 35 -6.09 -8.62 4.57
CA LYS A 35 -6.51 -9.80 5.33
C LYS A 35 -8.03 -9.91 5.39
N ASN A 36 -8.53 -11.12 5.59
CA ASN A 36 -9.94 -11.43 5.87
C ASN A 36 -10.92 -10.98 4.78
N ILE A 37 -10.57 -11.15 3.51
CA ILE A 37 -11.51 -10.93 2.40
C ILE A 37 -12.36 -12.19 2.21
N PRO A 38 -13.70 -12.11 2.31
CA PRO A 38 -14.56 -13.25 2.04
C PRO A 38 -14.65 -13.51 0.53
N VAL A 39 -14.65 -14.80 0.18
CA VAL A 39 -14.91 -15.27 -1.19
C VAL A 39 -16.42 -15.33 -1.38
N ILE A 40 -16.94 -14.60 -2.37
CA ILE A 40 -18.39 -14.53 -2.65
C ILE A 40 -18.82 -15.70 -3.52
N SER A 41 -18.08 -15.98 -4.59
CA SER A 41 -18.40 -17.06 -5.51
C SER A 41 -17.16 -17.58 -6.21
N ILE A 42 -17.22 -18.85 -6.59
CA ILE A 42 -16.21 -19.52 -7.41
C ILE A 42 -16.97 -20.09 -8.60
N ASP A 43 -16.70 -19.58 -9.79
CA ASP A 43 -17.23 -20.10 -11.05
C ASP A 43 -16.16 -20.97 -11.69
N THR A 44 -16.31 -22.28 -11.55
CA THR A 44 -15.37 -23.26 -12.10
C THR A 44 -15.47 -23.40 -13.61
N ALA A 45 -16.61 -23.04 -14.21
CA ALA A 45 -16.81 -23.11 -15.66
C ALA A 45 -16.08 -21.98 -16.40
N LYS A 46 -15.99 -20.80 -15.77
CA LYS A 46 -15.29 -19.63 -16.32
C LYS A 46 -13.88 -19.42 -15.75
N HIS A 47 -13.47 -20.29 -14.81
CA HIS A 47 -12.22 -20.14 -14.04
C HIS A 47 -12.11 -18.79 -13.32
N LEU A 48 -13.20 -18.31 -12.73
CA LEU A 48 -13.28 -17.02 -12.05
C LEU A 48 -13.47 -17.20 -10.54
N ILE A 49 -12.80 -16.35 -9.76
CA ILE A 49 -12.97 -16.24 -8.32
C ILE A 49 -13.43 -14.81 -8.01
N CYS A 50 -14.59 -14.68 -7.39
CA CYS A 50 -15.14 -13.39 -6.99
C CYS A 50 -14.84 -13.14 -5.51
N LEU A 51 -14.01 -12.13 -5.24
CA LEU A 51 -13.67 -11.67 -3.90
C LEU A 51 -14.49 -10.42 -3.54
N LYS A 52 -14.86 -10.28 -2.26
CA LYS A 52 -15.56 -9.08 -1.78
C LYS A 52 -14.58 -7.92 -1.58
N GLY A 53 -14.67 -6.90 -2.44
CA GLY A 53 -13.96 -5.62 -2.25
C GLY A 53 -12.82 -5.40 -3.24
N ALA A 54 -11.84 -4.60 -2.85
CA ALA A 54 -10.73 -4.17 -3.71
C ALA A 54 -9.47 -5.04 -3.50
N ILE A 55 -8.77 -5.32 -4.59
CA ILE A 55 -7.47 -6.02 -4.60
C ILE A 55 -6.38 -4.98 -4.92
N PRO A 56 -5.24 -4.99 -4.20
CA PRO A 56 -4.16 -4.06 -4.47
C PRO A 56 -3.48 -4.37 -5.81
N GLY A 57 -3.19 -3.33 -6.58
CA GLY A 57 -2.47 -3.42 -7.85
C GLY A 57 -3.32 -3.08 -9.08
N PRO A 58 -2.69 -3.04 -10.26
CA PRO A 58 -3.39 -2.79 -11.52
C PRO A 58 -4.16 -4.03 -11.99
N ASN A 59 -5.10 -3.83 -12.93
CA ASN A 59 -5.77 -4.93 -13.61
C ASN A 59 -4.75 -5.79 -14.39
N GLY A 60 -4.88 -7.12 -14.32
CA GLY A 60 -3.93 -8.07 -14.92
C GLY A 60 -2.63 -8.28 -14.13
N GLY A 61 -2.49 -7.66 -12.95
CA GLY A 61 -1.36 -7.90 -12.05
C GLY A 61 -1.38 -9.31 -11.46
N LEU A 62 -0.19 -9.81 -11.10
CA LEU A 62 -0.08 -11.08 -10.38
C LEU A 62 -0.56 -10.91 -8.93
N VAL A 63 -1.49 -11.77 -8.52
CA VAL A 63 -2.07 -11.78 -7.17
C VAL A 63 -1.85 -13.16 -6.57
N THR A 64 -1.44 -13.18 -5.29
CA THR A 64 -1.31 -14.43 -4.53
C THR A 64 -2.43 -14.51 -3.51
N ILE A 65 -3.24 -15.56 -3.59
CA ILE A 65 -4.32 -15.84 -2.64
C ILE A 65 -3.82 -16.95 -1.71
N ILE A 66 -3.84 -16.69 -0.40
CA ILE A 66 -3.41 -17.63 0.64
C ILE A 66 -4.56 -17.78 1.62
N THR A 67 -4.94 -19.02 1.91
CA THR A 67 -5.84 -19.36 3.01
C THR A 67 -5.02 -19.36 4.30
N GLN A 68 -5.33 -18.46 5.23
CA GLN A 68 -4.76 -18.45 6.58
C GLN A 68 -5.77 -19.04 7.57
#